data_AF-A0A820L5X0-F1
#
_entry.id   AF-A0A820L5X0-F1
#
_cell.length_a   1.000
_cell.length_b   1.000
_cell.length_c   1.000
_cell.angle_alpha   90.00
_cell.angle_beta   90.00
_cell.angle_gamma   90.00
#
_symmetry.space_group_name_H-M   'P 1'
#
loop_
_entity.id
_entity.type
_entity.pdbx_description
1 polymer ?
#
loop_
_entity_poly.entity_id
_entity_poly.type
_entity_poly.pdbx_seq_one_letter_code
_entity_poly.pdbx_strand_id
1 'polypeptide(L)'
;RLPPHMIPSIFIILEKLPLNPNGKVDRKQLPSPHFSSIHFTNSIELVLPTNDIELSIHRIWCEIFKQNQISTDTNIFTIGGHSLLMMQLFHRYNFEFHLETNTVSISNLFQHPTIIHHAQLIQQSINTIHTLDDHPWSSLHLIQARASFAQERIYLDEQIRFSSKVAMNNMYVIPLLYRISSMNDHISITRLQLAVRSVIIK
;
A
#
# COMPACT_ATOMS: atom_id res chain seq x y z
N ARG A 1 -2.35 -0.39 -24.24
CA ARG A 1 -1.40 -1.02 -23.27
C ARG A 1 -2.17 -1.39 -22.02
N LEU A 2 -1.97 -2.58 -21.45
CA LEU A 2 -2.69 -3.07 -20.26
C LEU A 2 -1.93 -2.75 -18.96
N PRO A 3 -2.62 -2.57 -17.81
CA PRO A 3 -1.98 -2.48 -16.51
C PRO A 3 -1.18 -3.76 -16.17
N PRO A 4 -0.07 -3.69 -15.41
CA PRO A 4 0.77 -4.85 -15.08
C PRO A 4 0.02 -6.03 -14.46
N HIS A 5 -0.95 -5.77 -13.56
CA HIS A 5 -1.76 -6.81 -12.92
C HIS A 5 -2.75 -7.51 -13.87
N MET A 6 -2.97 -6.98 -15.07
CA MET A 6 -3.79 -7.60 -16.12
C MET A 6 -2.95 -8.38 -17.14
N ILE A 7 -1.62 -8.37 -17.00
CA ILE A 7 -0.71 -9.12 -17.87
C ILE A 7 -0.54 -10.52 -17.25
N PRO A 8 -0.91 -11.60 -17.98
CA PRO A 8 -0.69 -12.96 -17.49
C PRO A 8 0.78 -13.21 -17.16
N SER A 9 1.03 -13.82 -16.02
CA SER A 9 2.39 -14.17 -15.59
C SER A 9 3.02 -15.26 -16.46
N ILE A 10 2.19 -16.06 -17.16
CA ILE A 10 2.61 -17.17 -18.01
C ILE A 10 1.79 -17.15 -19.29
N PHE A 11 2.47 -17.32 -20.42
CA PHE A 11 1.84 -17.59 -21.72
C PHE A 11 2.17 -19.02 -22.14
N ILE A 12 1.14 -19.83 -22.40
CA ILE A 12 1.29 -21.20 -22.90
C ILE A 12 0.81 -21.21 -24.34
N ILE A 13 1.71 -21.54 -25.26
CA ILE A 13 1.37 -21.66 -26.68
C ILE A 13 0.71 -23.01 -26.88
N LEU A 14 -0.47 -23.00 -27.49
CA LEU A 14 -1.23 -24.19 -27.87
C LEU A 14 -1.47 -24.15 -29.37
N GLU A 15 -1.30 -25.28 -30.04
CA GLU A 15 -1.65 -25.38 -31.47
C GLU A 15 -3.16 -25.23 -31.69
N LYS A 16 -3.97 -25.72 -30.75
CA LYS A 16 -5.44 -25.61 -30.78
C LYS A 16 -6.02 -25.57 -29.37
N LEU A 17 -7.09 -24.79 -29.19
CA LEU A 17 -7.85 -24.79 -27.94
C LEU A 17 -8.67 -26.08 -27.82
N PRO A 18 -8.59 -26.80 -26.68
CA PRO A 18 -9.46 -27.94 -26.43
C PRO A 18 -10.90 -27.44 -26.28
N LEU A 19 -11.83 -28.06 -27.01
CA LEU A 19 -13.25 -27.73 -26.98
C LEU A 19 -14.04 -28.89 -26.37
N ASN A 20 -15.07 -28.56 -25.60
CA ASN A 20 -16.04 -29.53 -25.13
C ASN A 20 -17.05 -29.88 -26.25
N PRO A 21 -17.93 -30.89 -26.07
CA PRO A 21 -18.92 -31.29 -27.09
C PRO A 21 -19.88 -30.16 -27.52
N ASN A 22 -20.03 -29.10 -26.70
CA ASN A 22 -20.85 -27.93 -27.01
C ASN A 22 -20.06 -26.81 -27.72
N GLY A 23 -18.82 -27.06 -28.14
CA GLY A 23 -17.97 -26.10 -28.86
C GLY A 23 -17.37 -24.99 -27.99
N LYS A 24 -17.52 -25.04 -26.66
CA LYS A 24 -16.89 -24.10 -25.72
C LYS A 24 -15.51 -24.61 -25.30
N VAL A 25 -14.59 -23.72 -24.94
CA VAL A 25 -13.26 -24.10 -24.43
C VAL A 25 -13.39 -24.96 -23.18
N ASP A 26 -12.80 -26.15 -23.20
CA ASP A 26 -12.75 -27.03 -22.04
C ASP A 26 -11.55 -26.65 -21.16
N ARG A 27 -11.84 -25.83 -20.15
CA ARG A 27 -10.83 -25.33 -19.19
C ARG A 27 -10.14 -26.44 -18.40
N LYS A 28 -10.77 -27.62 -18.23
CA LYS A 28 -10.16 -28.73 -17.49
C LYS A 28 -9.09 -29.47 -18.29
N GLN A 29 -9.15 -29.37 -19.61
CA GLN A 29 -8.18 -29.96 -20.53
C GLN A 29 -7.06 -29.00 -20.91
N LEU A 30 -7.11 -27.73 -20.46
CA LEU A 30 -5.99 -26.83 -20.61
C LEU A 30 -4.81 -27.35 -19.77
N PRO A 31 -3.57 -27.33 -20.30
CA PRO A 31 -2.40 -27.74 -19.54
C PRO A 31 -2.29 -26.92 -18.25
N SER A 32 -1.96 -27.60 -17.15
CA SER A 32 -1.66 -26.93 -15.89
C SER A 32 -0.42 -26.04 -16.06
N PRO A 33 -0.47 -24.78 -15.61
CA PRO A 33 0.72 -23.94 -15.55
C PRO A 33 1.65 -24.50 -14.47
N HIS A 34 2.53 -25.42 -14.84
CA HIS A 34 3.56 -25.94 -13.95
C HIS A 34 4.69 -24.92 -13.84
N PHE A 35 4.74 -24.21 -12.70
CA PHE A 35 5.82 -23.26 -12.39
C PHE A 35 7.22 -23.90 -12.38
N SER A 36 7.30 -25.21 -12.20
CA SER A 36 8.56 -25.97 -12.10
C SER A 36 9.17 -26.38 -13.45
N SER A 37 8.37 -26.48 -14.52
CA SER A 37 8.83 -26.90 -15.85
C SER A 37 8.91 -25.74 -16.85
N ILE A 38 8.58 -24.53 -16.40
CA ILE A 38 8.92 -23.32 -17.12
C ILE A 38 10.41 -23.12 -16.87
N HIS A 39 11.23 -23.64 -17.79
CA HIS A 39 12.46 -22.95 -18.15
C HIS A 39 12.00 -21.55 -18.57
N PHE A 40 11.94 -20.66 -17.59
CA PHE A 40 12.00 -19.25 -17.83
C PHE A 40 13.29 -19.08 -18.63
N THR A 41 13.19 -19.01 -19.95
CA THR A 41 14.27 -18.52 -20.80
C THR A 41 14.51 -17.02 -20.54
N ASN A 42 13.64 -16.40 -19.72
CA ASN A 42 13.91 -15.25 -18.90
C ASN A 42 13.89 -15.65 -17.42
N SER A 43 14.81 -16.51 -16.98
CA SER A 43 15.15 -16.56 -15.56
C SER A 43 15.69 -15.17 -15.29
N ILE A 44 14.82 -14.25 -14.87
CA ILE A 44 15.24 -12.99 -14.29
C ILE A 44 16.15 -13.45 -13.17
N GLU A 45 17.46 -13.30 -13.38
CA GLU A 45 18.45 -13.69 -12.39
C GLU A 45 18.00 -13.06 -11.10
N LEU A 46 17.74 -13.90 -10.10
CA LEU A 46 17.26 -13.38 -8.84
C LEU A 46 18.43 -12.62 -8.22
N VAL A 47 18.37 -11.30 -8.32
CA VAL A 47 19.35 -10.39 -7.76
C VAL A 47 19.09 -10.34 -6.26
N LEU A 48 20.05 -10.87 -5.52
CA LEU A 48 20.02 -10.88 -4.06
C LEU A 48 20.44 -9.53 -3.51
N PRO A 49 19.98 -9.17 -2.30
CA PRO A 49 20.50 -8.00 -1.59
C PRO A 49 22.00 -8.14 -1.35
N THR A 50 22.75 -7.09 -1.64
CA THR A 50 24.22 -7.05 -1.59
C THR A 50 24.77 -6.27 -0.39
N ASN A 51 23.91 -5.49 0.28
CA ASN A 51 24.27 -4.69 1.44
C ASN A 51 23.18 -4.76 2.53
N ASP A 52 23.51 -4.30 3.74
CA ASP A 52 22.62 -4.42 4.92
C ASP A 52 21.32 -3.61 4.77
N ILE A 53 21.35 -2.50 4.04
CA ILE A 53 20.16 -1.68 3.76
C ILE A 53 19.23 -2.42 2.79
N GLU A 54 19.76 -2.97 1.70
CA GLU A 54 19.02 -3.80 0.76
C GLU A 54 18.43 -5.02 1.46
N LEU A 55 19.18 -5.67 2.36
CA LEU A 55 18.70 -6.82 3.14
C LEU A 55 17.51 -6.42 4.03
N SER A 56 17.61 -5.29 4.71
CA SER A 56 16.55 -4.78 5.58
C SER A 56 15.29 -4.40 4.80
N ILE A 57 15.46 -3.71 3.66
CA ILE A 57 14.36 -3.36 2.76
C ILE A 57 13.73 -4.63 2.16
N HIS A 58 14.55 -5.59 1.72
CA HIS A 58 14.10 -6.86 1.17
C HIS A 58 13.23 -7.62 2.16
N ARG A 59 13.64 -7.69 3.44
CA ARG A 59 12.83 -8.28 4.52
C ARG A 59 11.47 -7.58 4.63
N ILE A 60 11.45 -6.25 4.66
CA ILE A 60 10.21 -5.47 4.74
C ILE A 60 9.29 -5.78 3.55
N TRP A 61 9.84 -5.91 2.33
CA TRP A 61 9.06 -6.27 1.14
C TRP A 61 8.49 -7.69 1.25
N CYS A 62 9.31 -8.66 1.64
CA CYS A 62 8.89 -10.05 1.79
C CYS A 62 7.73 -10.18 2.79
N GLU A 63 7.77 -9.44 3.90
CA GLU A 63 6.67 -9.39 4.88
C GLU A 63 5.38 -8.81 4.32
N ILE A 64 5.47 -7.68 3.59
CA ILE A 64 4.30 -6.99 3.04
C ILE A 64 3.63 -7.83 1.94
N PHE A 65 4.44 -8.40 1.04
CA PHE A 65 3.95 -9.19 -0.07
C PHE A 65 3.67 -10.65 0.31
N LYS A 66 4.06 -11.09 1.51
CA LYS A 66 3.97 -12.47 1.99
C LYS A 66 4.64 -13.45 1.02
N GLN A 67 5.81 -13.07 0.51
CA GLN A 67 6.63 -13.87 -0.39
C GLN A 67 7.96 -14.21 0.30
N ASN A 68 8.50 -15.38 0.00
CA ASN A 68 9.76 -15.81 0.62
C ASN A 68 10.97 -15.05 0.07
N GLN A 69 10.91 -14.64 -1.20
CA GLN A 69 12.03 -14.03 -1.89
C GLN A 69 11.56 -13.15 -3.04
N ILE A 70 12.07 -11.92 -3.09
CA ILE A 70 11.85 -10.94 -4.16
C ILE A 70 13.22 -10.51 -4.69
N SER A 71 13.39 -10.42 -6.01
CA SER A 71 14.63 -9.92 -6.60
C SER A 71 14.76 -8.41 -6.37
N THR A 72 15.96 -7.91 -6.07
CA THR A 72 16.14 -6.51 -5.64
C THR A 72 15.94 -5.48 -6.76
N ASP A 73 16.06 -5.91 -8.01
CA ASP A 73 15.77 -5.15 -9.23
C ASP A 73 14.29 -5.20 -9.64
N THR A 74 13.46 -5.96 -8.92
CA THR A 74 12.05 -6.14 -9.25
C THR A 74 11.28 -4.84 -9.01
N ASN A 75 10.52 -4.44 -10.03
CA ASN A 75 9.60 -3.32 -9.92
C ASN A 75 8.39 -3.69 -9.05
N ILE A 76 8.12 -2.92 -8.00
CA ILE A 76 7.02 -3.20 -7.05
C ILE A 76 5.66 -3.38 -7.75
N PHE A 77 5.40 -2.65 -8.83
CA PHE A 77 4.12 -2.66 -9.54
C PHE A 77 3.93 -3.91 -10.40
N THR A 78 5.00 -4.65 -10.72
CA THR A 78 4.89 -5.92 -11.45
C THR A 78 4.51 -7.08 -10.54
N ILE A 79 4.77 -6.98 -9.24
CA ILE A 79 4.42 -7.99 -8.22
C ILE A 79 3.13 -7.67 -7.45
N GLY A 80 2.30 -6.76 -7.97
CA GLY A 80 1.02 -6.38 -7.35
C GLY A 80 1.10 -5.22 -6.36
N GLY A 81 2.22 -4.49 -6.33
CA GLY A 81 2.36 -3.24 -5.60
C GLY A 81 1.36 -2.17 -6.04
N HIS A 82 0.92 -1.34 -5.10
CA HIS A 82 0.07 -0.18 -5.36
C HIS A 82 0.37 0.95 -4.36
N SER A 83 -0.28 2.10 -4.53
CA SER A 83 0.00 3.31 -3.75
C SER A 83 -0.07 3.11 -2.24
N LEU A 84 -1.07 2.41 -1.74
CA LEU A 84 -1.18 2.10 -0.31
C LEU A 84 -0.01 1.24 0.21
N LEU A 85 0.42 0.22 -0.54
CA LEU A 85 1.60 -0.58 -0.15
C LEU A 85 2.87 0.27 -0.18
N MET A 86 2.99 1.17 -1.16
CA MET A 86 4.10 2.10 -1.24
C MET A 86 4.15 3.06 -0.06
N MET A 87 2.98 3.56 0.37
CA MET A 87 2.87 4.36 1.59
C MET A 87 3.23 3.56 2.84
N GLN A 88 2.81 2.29 2.93
CA GLN A 88 3.19 1.43 4.05
C GLN A 88 4.71 1.18 4.08
N LEU A 89 5.32 0.90 2.94
CA LEU A 89 6.77 0.78 2.79
C LEU A 89 7.49 2.03 3.26
N PHE A 90 7.06 3.19 2.77
CA PHE A 90 7.63 4.48 3.17
C PHE A 90 7.59 4.70 4.69
N HIS A 91 6.46 4.41 5.34
CA HIS A 91 6.35 4.54 6.79
C HIS A 91 7.26 3.54 7.53
N ARG A 92 7.34 2.29 7.04
CA ARG A 92 8.23 1.28 7.62
C ARG A 92 9.70 1.65 7.46
N TYR A 93 10.11 2.21 6.32
CA TYR A 93 11.48 2.69 6.12
C TYR A 93 11.81 3.81 7.10
N ASN A 94 10.92 4.79 7.26
CA ASN A 94 11.16 5.88 8.19
C ASN A 94 11.32 5.40 9.63
N PHE A 95 10.53 4.39 10.01
CA PHE A 95 10.65 3.76 11.33
C PHE A 95 11.94 2.94 11.48
N GLU A 96 12.24 2.06 10.53
CA GLU A 96 13.38 1.13 10.58
C GLU A 96 14.73 1.84 10.54
N PHE A 97 14.85 2.88 9.70
CA PHE A 97 16.10 3.62 9.49
C PHE A 97 16.15 4.94 10.26
N HIS A 98 15.19 5.17 11.17
CA HIS A 98 15.08 6.41 11.97
C HIS A 98 15.15 7.69 11.13
N LEU A 99 14.51 7.67 9.96
CA LEU A 99 14.51 8.79 9.03
C LEU A 99 13.48 9.83 9.47
N GLU A 100 13.86 11.11 9.46
CA GLU A 100 12.92 12.20 9.68
C GLU A 100 11.90 12.28 8.53
N THR A 101 10.73 12.84 8.81
CA THR A 101 9.51 12.83 7.96
C THR A 101 9.63 13.54 6.60
N ASN A 102 10.81 13.98 6.18
CA ASN A 102 11.04 14.64 4.90
C ASN A 102 12.40 14.34 4.25
N THR A 103 13.14 13.35 4.75
CA THR A 103 14.50 13.06 4.29
C THR A 103 14.51 12.24 2.99
N VAL A 104 13.55 11.31 2.84
CA VAL A 104 13.31 10.56 1.60
C VAL A 104 12.00 11.02 0.99
N SER A 105 12.05 11.52 -0.25
CA SER A 105 10.84 11.89 -0.98
C SER A 105 10.06 10.64 -1.39
N ILE A 106 8.79 10.57 -0.98
CA ILE A 106 7.87 9.53 -1.44
C ILE A 106 7.78 9.49 -2.98
N SER A 107 7.82 10.66 -3.64
CA SER A 107 7.80 10.76 -5.10
C SER A 107 8.99 10.02 -5.73
N ASN A 108 10.19 10.13 -5.13
CA ASN A 108 11.38 9.47 -5.64
C ASN A 108 11.26 7.94 -5.52
N LEU A 109 10.67 7.45 -4.42
CA LEU A 109 10.38 6.02 -4.28
C LEU A 109 9.45 5.54 -5.39
N PHE A 110 8.40 6.30 -5.73
CA PHE A 110 7.47 5.98 -6.82
C PHE A 110 8.14 5.97 -8.19
N GLN A 111 9.06 6.90 -8.45
CA GLN A 111 9.79 6.99 -9.71
C GLN A 111 10.79 5.85 -9.89
N HIS A 112 11.38 5.36 -8.79
CA HIS A 112 12.35 4.27 -8.80
C HIS A 112 11.88 3.09 -7.93
N PRO A 113 10.88 2.33 -8.39
CA PRO A 113 10.12 1.39 -7.55
C PRO A 113 10.80 0.01 -7.40
N THR A 114 12.09 -0.02 -7.06
CA THR A 114 12.87 -1.26 -6.86
C THR A 114 13.64 -1.19 -5.55
N ILE A 115 13.97 -2.33 -4.95
CA ILE A 115 14.72 -2.40 -3.69
C ILE A 115 16.09 -1.72 -3.82
N ILE A 116 16.81 -1.95 -4.92
CA ILE A 116 18.14 -1.34 -5.16
C ILE A 116 18.05 0.19 -5.09
N HIS A 117 17.12 0.79 -5.84
CA HIS A 117 16.99 2.24 -5.86
C HIS A 117 16.46 2.80 -4.53
N HIS A 118 15.57 2.09 -3.84
CA HIS A 118 15.10 2.50 -2.51
C HIS A 118 16.26 2.51 -1.51
N ALA A 119 17.11 1.48 -1.53
CA ALA A 119 18.31 1.39 -0.69
C ALA A 119 19.27 2.55 -0.97
N GLN A 120 19.50 2.89 -2.23
CA GLN A 120 20.35 4.02 -2.61
C GLN A 120 19.82 5.36 -2.08
N LEU A 121 18.51 5.60 -2.22
CA LEU A 121 17.87 6.83 -1.73
C LEU A 121 17.96 6.94 -0.20
N ILE A 122 17.78 5.82 0.50
CA ILE A 122 17.90 5.77 1.97
C ILE A 122 19.35 5.93 2.42
N GLN A 123 20.32 5.30 1.74
CA GLN A 123 21.73 5.47 2.06
C GLN A 123 22.17 6.93 1.89
N GLN A 124 21.72 7.59 0.82
CA GLN A 124 21.99 9.01 0.57
C GLN A 124 21.40 9.90 1.67
N SER A 125 20.18 9.61 2.12
CA SER A 125 19.56 10.39 3.19
C SER A 125 20.27 10.18 4.53
N ILE A 126 20.63 8.95 4.90
CA ILE A 126 21.41 8.64 6.11
C ILE A 126 22.74 9.40 6.12
N ASN A 127 23.46 9.40 5.00
CA ASN A 127 24.74 10.11 4.90
C ASN A 127 24.58 11.64 5.05
N THR A 128 23.40 12.17 4.73
CA THR A 128 23.09 13.60 4.85
C THR A 128 22.63 13.97 6.26
N ILE A 129 22.02 13.05 7.01
CA ILE A 129 21.53 13.28 8.39
C ILE A 129 22.69 13.43 9.39
N HIS A 130 23.85 12.81 9.11
CA HIS A 130 25.03 12.90 9.98
C HIS A 130 25.67 14.31 10.08
N THR A 131 25.15 15.33 9.39
CA THR A 131 25.70 16.71 9.43
C THR A 131 24.79 17.75 10.08
N LEU A 132 23.65 17.36 10.64
CA LEU A 132 22.74 18.27 11.34
C LEU A 132 22.28 17.64 12.66
N ASP A 133 23.02 17.92 13.73
CA ASP A 133 22.48 17.85 15.10
C ASP A 133 21.35 18.90 15.25
N ASP A 134 20.41 18.57 16.14
CA ASP A 134 19.20 19.30 16.55
C ASP A 134 17.94 19.13 15.67
N HIS A 135 17.14 18.12 16.02
CA HIS A 135 15.78 17.98 15.49
C HIS A 135 14.75 18.62 16.44
N PRO A 136 14.04 19.70 16.03
CA PRO A 136 13.11 20.44 16.89
C PRO A 136 11.72 19.77 17.05
N TRP A 137 11.48 18.59 16.47
CA TRP A 137 10.16 17.95 16.44
C TRP A 137 9.99 16.79 17.42
N SER A 138 10.85 16.69 18.45
CA SER A 138 10.75 15.65 19.50
C SER A 138 9.62 15.87 20.52
N SER A 139 8.77 16.87 20.35
CA SER A 139 7.48 16.92 21.05
C SER A 139 6.43 17.66 20.24
N LEU A 140 5.43 16.94 19.75
CA LEU A 140 4.12 17.53 19.47
C LEU A 140 3.52 17.92 20.83
N HIS A 141 3.95 19.04 21.39
CA HIS A 141 3.11 19.74 22.34
C HIS A 141 1.84 20.14 21.59
N LEU A 142 0.69 19.59 22.00
CA LEU A 142 -0.65 20.00 21.57
C LEU A 142 -0.93 21.45 22.01
N ILE A 143 -0.17 22.40 21.50
CA ILE A 143 -0.50 23.81 21.58
C ILE A 143 -1.43 24.04 20.40
N GLN A 144 -2.72 24.27 20.72
CA GLN A 144 -3.77 24.78 19.82
C GLN A 144 -3.44 24.60 18.33
N ALA A 145 -3.40 23.34 17.88
CA ALA A 145 -2.96 23.02 16.54
C ALA A 145 -3.88 23.72 15.55
N ARG A 146 -3.29 24.48 14.62
CA ARG A 146 -4.04 25.12 13.54
C ARG A 146 -4.81 24.05 12.77
N ALA A 147 -6.06 24.34 12.41
CA ALA A 147 -6.84 23.48 11.54
C ALA A 147 -6.06 23.21 10.23
N SER A 148 -6.08 21.98 9.75
CA SER A 148 -5.51 21.66 8.44
C SER A 148 -6.26 22.41 7.34
N PHE A 149 -5.63 22.63 6.18
CA PHE A 149 -6.31 23.29 5.06
C PHE A 149 -7.62 22.60 4.66
N ALA A 150 -7.69 21.26 4.79
CA ALA A 150 -8.91 20.51 4.56
C ALA A 150 -10.00 20.83 5.59
N GLN A 151 -9.62 20.93 6.87
CA GLN A 151 -10.54 21.32 7.96
C GLN A 151 -11.00 22.77 7.79
N GLU A 152 -10.08 23.72 7.51
CA GLU A 152 -10.42 25.13 7.25
C GLU A 152 -11.40 25.25 6.08
N ARG A 153 -11.17 24.53 4.99
CA ARG A 153 -12.07 24.53 3.81
C ARG A 153 -13.46 24.00 4.15
N ILE A 154 -13.56 22.84 4.82
CA ILE A 154 -14.85 22.25 5.19
C ILE A 154 -15.62 23.20 6.10
N TYR A 155 -14.93 23.77 7.10
CA TYR A 155 -15.51 24.74 8.03
C TYR A 155 -16.01 26.00 7.31
N LEU A 156 -15.20 26.60 6.43
CA LEU A 156 -15.59 27.78 5.66
C LEU A 156 -16.79 27.51 4.73
N ASP A 157 -16.80 26.37 4.04
CA ASP A 157 -17.90 25.97 3.16
C ASP A 157 -19.21 25.79 3.97
N GLU A 158 -19.12 25.22 5.18
CA GLU A 158 -20.24 25.14 6.12
C GLU A 158 -20.75 26.53 6.54
N GLN A 159 -19.85 27.42 6.96
CA GLN A 159 -20.21 28.78 7.40
C GLN A 159 -20.86 29.62 6.29
N ILE A 160 -20.30 29.60 5.08
CA ILE A 160 -20.85 30.31 3.91
C ILE A 160 -22.25 29.77 3.60
N ARG A 161 -22.45 28.45 3.61
CA ARG A 161 -23.73 27.85 3.27
C ARG A 161 -24.80 28.08 4.35
N PHE A 162 -24.42 28.05 5.63
CA PHE A 162 -25.34 28.33 6.75
C PHE A 162 -25.96 29.73 6.63
N SER A 163 -25.20 30.71 6.12
CA SER A 163 -25.68 32.08 5.90
C SER A 163 -26.73 32.22 4.78
N SER A 164 -26.83 31.23 3.88
CA SER A 164 -27.62 31.33 2.64
C SER A 164 -29.10 30.90 2.76
N LYS A 165 -29.59 30.47 3.94
CA LYS A 165 -30.96 29.92 4.17
C LYS A 165 -31.39 28.76 3.24
N VAL A 166 -30.50 28.24 2.40
CA VAL A 166 -30.70 26.98 1.66
C VAL A 166 -30.53 25.83 2.66
N ALA A 167 -31.50 24.91 2.68
CA ALA A 167 -31.72 23.86 3.67
C ALA A 167 -30.44 23.14 4.17
N MET A 168 -30.51 22.65 5.42
CA MET A 168 -29.46 21.87 6.09
C MET A 168 -28.81 20.87 5.13
N ASN A 169 -27.57 21.16 4.76
CA ASN A 169 -26.92 20.49 3.65
C ASN A 169 -26.01 19.40 4.20
N ASN A 170 -26.43 18.13 4.09
CA ASN A 170 -25.69 16.95 4.57
C ASN A 170 -24.47 16.59 3.68
N MET A 171 -23.87 17.57 2.99
CA MET A 171 -22.93 17.34 1.88
C MET A 171 -21.60 16.72 2.34
N TYR A 172 -21.19 16.96 3.60
CA TYR A 172 -20.03 16.32 4.22
C TYR A 172 -20.40 15.30 5.31
N VAL A 173 -21.69 14.94 5.43
CA VAL A 173 -22.10 13.83 6.29
C VAL A 173 -21.69 12.53 5.59
N ILE A 174 -20.93 11.68 6.28
CA ILE A 174 -20.50 10.37 5.77
C ILE A 174 -21.33 9.30 6.51
N PRO A 175 -22.55 8.96 6.04
CA PRO A 175 -23.35 7.92 6.67
C PRO A 175 -22.74 6.54 6.39
N LEU A 176 -22.21 5.90 7.43
CA LEU A 176 -21.70 4.53 7.35
C LEU A 176 -22.78 3.56 7.85
N LEU A 177 -23.28 2.70 6.96
CA LEU A 177 -24.24 1.64 7.29
C LEU A 177 -23.58 0.28 7.17
N TYR A 178 -23.60 -0.50 8.25
CA TYR A 178 -23.04 -1.84 8.28
C TYR A 178 -24.14 -2.87 8.53
N ARG A 179 -24.21 -3.90 7.68
CA ARG A 179 -25.00 -5.09 7.97
C ARG A 179 -24.12 -6.08 8.74
N ILE A 180 -24.49 -6.34 9.99
CA ILE A 180 -23.79 -7.30 10.84
C ILE A 180 -24.68 -8.53 10.97
N SER A 181 -24.14 -9.70 10.64
CA SER A 181 -24.81 -11.00 10.81
C SER A 181 -24.02 -11.84 11.80
N SER A 182 -24.67 -12.40 12.81
CA SER A 182 -24.06 -13.36 13.74
C SER A 182 -24.50 -14.77 13.37
N MET A 183 -23.58 -15.74 13.42
CA MET A 183 -23.92 -17.16 13.27
C MET A 183 -24.75 -17.70 14.44
N ASN A 184 -24.66 -17.04 15.61
CA ASN A 184 -25.31 -17.47 16.86
C ASN A 184 -26.40 -16.48 17.33
N ASP A 185 -26.99 -15.73 16.40
CA ASP A 185 -28.15 -14.82 16.57
C ASP A 185 -28.11 -13.73 17.65
N HIS A 186 -27.02 -13.58 18.40
CA HIS A 186 -26.92 -12.56 19.44
C HIS A 186 -25.79 -11.56 19.17
N ILE A 187 -26.15 -10.42 18.59
CA ILE A 187 -25.30 -9.23 18.56
C ILE A 187 -25.69 -8.38 19.77
N SER A 188 -24.79 -8.25 20.74
CA SER A 188 -25.01 -7.38 21.91
C SER A 188 -24.81 -5.91 21.51
N ILE A 189 -25.92 -5.16 21.45
CA ILE A 189 -25.92 -3.72 21.20
C ILE A 189 -25.04 -2.99 22.23
N THR A 190 -25.09 -3.41 23.50
CA THR A 190 -24.29 -2.83 24.59
C THR A 190 -22.79 -2.95 24.31
N ARG A 191 -22.31 -4.13 23.85
CA ARG A 191 -20.89 -4.31 23.50
C ARG A 191 -20.50 -3.46 22.28
N LEU A 192 -21.38 -3.34 21.29
CA LEU A 192 -21.13 -2.48 20.13
C LEU A 192 -21.04 -1.00 20.52
N GLN A 193 -21.91 -0.52 21.40
CA GLN A 193 -21.85 0.84 21.94
C GLN A 193 -20.55 1.08 22.72
N LEU A 194 -20.13 0.12 23.55
CA LEU A 194 -18.87 0.21 24.30
C LEU A 194 -17.65 0.26 23.35
N ALA A 195 -17.64 -0.57 22.30
CA ALA A 195 -16.59 -0.56 21.30
C ALA A 195 -16.51 0.79 20.56
N VAL A 196 -17.65 1.34 20.12
CA VAL A 196 -17.68 2.68 19.47
C VAL A 196 -17.18 3.77 20.43
N ARG A 197 -17.63 3.76 21.69
CA ARG A 197 -17.16 4.73 22.70
C ARG A 197 -15.66 4.63 22.97
N SER A 198 -15.09 3.42 22.96
CA SER A 198 -13.66 3.21 23.19
C SER A 198 -12.77 3.84 22.10
N VAL A 199 -13.31 4.06 20.89
CA VAL A 199 -12.58 4.73 19.79
C VAL A 199 -12.63 6.26 19.93
N ILE A 200 -13.70 6.80 20.52
CA ILE A 200 -13.91 8.25 20.68
C ILE A 200 -13.12 8.80 21.87
N ILE A 201 -12.95 8.01 22.94
CA ILE A 201 -12.25 8.41 24.16
C ILE A 201 -10.80 7.90 24.07
N LYS A 202 -9.92 8.70 23.46
CA LYS A 202 -8.46 8.58 23.56
C LYS A 202 -7.85 9.95 23.81
#